data_AF-A0A836VTY3-F1
#
_entry.id   AF-A0A836VTY3-F1
#
_cell.length_a   1.000
_cell.length_b   1.000
_cell.length_c   1.000
_cell.angle_alpha   90.00
_cell.angle_beta   90.00
_cell.angle_gamma   90.00
#
_symmetry.space_group_name_H-M   'P 1'
#
loop_
_entity.id
_entity.type
_entity.pdbx_description
1 polymer ?
#
loop_
_entity_poly.entity_id
_entity_poly.type
_entity_poly.pdbx_seq_one_letter_code
_entity_poly.pdbx_strand_id
1 'polypeptide(L)'
;MQTIRLTDLIAAIEGTAGPMGDASRSRRPGADPDSAAEHPTASGAVAKESLTRTGDRAAKEGRAPSGQGESLPVPRIVTDSRQVQPGDVFWALRGERLDGHAFVGDAVQRGARVCVVDADRVTECKGPAAEAVLIQVDDTLTALQRLAGWYRCRLATSVIAVTGSVGKTTTREMIQAVLSAGRRVIRSPRNYNNQIGVPLSLLAIEPHHELAVLELAASHSGEIAALAELVRPHVGVVTGVAPDGDSSNPSISGDGRYVAFESSDRK
;
A
#
# COMPACT_ATOMS: atom_id res chain seq x y z
N MET A 1 -2.98 -20.94 1.25
CA MET A 1 -3.54 -19.58 1.31
C MET A 1 -2.70 -18.80 2.33
N GLN A 2 -1.89 -17.82 1.91
CA GLN A 2 -1.22 -16.97 2.92
C GLN A 2 -2.31 -16.15 3.60
N THR A 3 -2.45 -16.35 4.91
CA THR A 3 -3.46 -15.71 5.74
C THR A 3 -2.78 -14.58 6.49
N ILE A 4 -3.19 -13.33 6.24
CA ILE A 4 -2.82 -12.19 7.06
C ILE A 4 -3.72 -12.24 8.28
N ARG A 5 -3.17 -12.67 9.41
CA ARG A 5 -3.90 -12.68 10.68
C ARG A 5 -4.09 -11.26 11.16
N LEU A 6 -5.05 -11.04 12.07
CA LEU A 6 -5.19 -9.76 12.77
C LEU A 6 -3.87 -9.32 13.45
N THR A 7 -3.05 -10.28 13.92
CA THR A 7 -1.72 -10.01 14.45
C THR A 7 -0.73 -9.51 13.40
N ASP A 8 -0.82 -10.02 12.17
CA ASP A 8 0.01 -9.57 11.06
C ASP A 8 -0.39 -8.16 10.62
N LEU A 9 -1.70 -7.88 10.61
CA LEU A 9 -2.24 -6.54 10.37
C LEU A 9 -1.66 -5.53 11.37
N ILE A 10 -1.74 -5.83 12.66
CA ILE A 10 -1.21 -4.97 13.74
C ILE A 10 0.31 -4.81 13.61
N ALA A 11 1.05 -5.91 13.44
CA ALA A 11 2.52 -5.85 13.33
C ALA A 11 2.99 -5.09 12.08
N ALA A 12 2.22 -5.12 10.99
CA ALA A 12 2.50 -4.34 9.79
C ALA A 12 2.21 -2.85 9.99
N ILE A 13 1.14 -2.50 10.72
CA ILE A 13 0.79 -1.11 11.05
C ILE A 13 1.84 -0.49 11.97
N GLU A 14 2.24 -1.20 13.02
CA GLU A 14 3.22 -0.76 14.04
C GLU A 14 4.67 -0.74 13.54
N GLY A 15 4.94 -1.26 12.32
CA GLY A 15 6.31 -1.39 11.81
C GLY A 15 7.21 -2.36 12.60
N THR A 16 6.63 -3.16 13.50
CA THR A 16 7.34 -4.09 14.39
C THR A 16 7.67 -5.43 13.72
N ALA A 17 7.08 -5.70 12.55
CA ALA A 17 7.48 -6.81 11.71
C ALA A 17 8.88 -6.54 11.11
N GLY A 18 9.92 -7.07 11.78
CA GLY A 18 11.32 -6.80 11.45
C GLY A 18 11.67 -7.03 9.96
N PRO A 19 12.72 -6.35 9.46
CA PRO A 19 13.20 -6.57 8.11
C PRO A 19 13.69 -8.02 8.00
N MET A 20 13.02 -8.83 7.18
CA MET A 20 13.52 -10.17 6.87
C MET A 20 14.65 -10.01 5.86
N GLY A 21 15.83 -10.53 6.23
CA GLY A 21 17.10 -10.33 5.53
C GLY A 21 17.06 -10.62 4.04
N ASP A 22 17.95 -9.93 3.31
CA ASP A 22 18.26 -10.09 1.89
C ASP A 22 18.38 -11.58 1.51
N ALA A 23 17.27 -12.16 1.08
CA ALA A 23 17.22 -13.46 0.47
C ALA A 23 17.24 -13.28 -1.04
N SER A 24 18.44 -13.38 -1.59
CA SER A 24 18.78 -13.61 -3.00
C SER A 24 18.80 -12.40 -3.95
N ARG A 25 19.83 -11.57 -3.80
CA ARG A 25 20.63 -11.12 -4.94
C ARG A 25 21.13 -12.33 -5.75
N SER A 26 20.35 -12.78 -6.74
CA SER A 26 20.89 -13.66 -7.79
C SER A 26 21.76 -12.83 -8.74
N ARG A 27 23.07 -12.93 -8.52
CA ARG A 27 24.22 -12.59 -9.37
C ARG A 27 23.89 -12.03 -10.77
N ARG A 28 24.21 -10.76 -11.00
CA ARG A 28 24.64 -10.26 -12.32
C ARG A 28 26.18 -10.26 -12.35
N PRO A 29 26.84 -10.72 -13.42
CA PRO A 29 28.28 -10.57 -13.58
C PRO A 29 28.63 -9.21 -14.21
N GLY A 30 29.62 -8.53 -13.61
CA GLY A 30 30.43 -7.51 -14.27
C GLY A 30 30.06 -6.05 -13.96
N ALA A 31 30.76 -5.45 -13.00
CA ALA A 31 31.27 -4.07 -13.07
C ALA A 31 32.28 -3.85 -11.92
N ASP A 32 33.48 -3.40 -12.27
CA ASP A 32 34.63 -3.14 -11.40
C ASP A 32 34.41 -1.96 -10.42
N PRO A 33 35.23 -1.90 -9.34
CA PRO A 33 35.05 -0.97 -8.23
C PRO A 33 35.91 0.29 -8.43
N ASP A 34 35.30 1.48 -8.45
CA ASP A 34 35.90 2.67 -7.85
C ASP A 34 34.94 3.85 -7.79
N SER A 35 34.63 4.30 -6.57
CA SER A 35 34.56 5.69 -6.13
C SER A 35 33.72 5.79 -4.86
N ALA A 36 34.43 5.86 -3.74
CA ALA A 36 33.88 6.22 -2.44
C ALA A 36 33.61 7.74 -2.40
N ALA A 37 32.43 8.12 -1.91
CA ALA A 37 32.19 9.44 -1.34
C ALA A 37 31.27 9.27 -0.12
N GLU A 38 31.84 9.51 1.05
CA GLU A 38 31.17 9.56 2.35
C GLU A 38 30.36 10.86 2.50
N HIS A 39 29.27 10.81 3.28
CA HIS A 39 28.75 11.83 4.23
C HIS A 39 27.30 11.46 4.67
N PRO A 40 26.73 12.01 5.75
CA PRO A 40 26.86 11.54 7.12
C PRO A 40 25.54 11.01 7.70
N THR A 41 25.63 10.17 8.73
CA THR A 41 24.49 9.63 9.47
C THR A 41 23.86 10.69 10.38
N ALA A 42 22.61 11.05 10.12
CA ALA A 42 21.77 11.81 11.05
C ALA A 42 20.84 10.86 11.82
N SER A 43 21.10 10.74 13.11
CA SER A 43 20.27 10.09 14.12
C SER A 43 19.00 10.92 14.37
N GLY A 44 17.83 10.32 14.24
CA GLY A 44 16.52 10.92 14.52
C GLY A 44 15.63 9.94 15.26
N ALA A 45 15.15 10.36 16.43
CA ALA A 45 14.51 9.53 17.45
C ALA A 45 13.21 8.86 16.99
N VAL A 46 13.05 7.59 17.37
CA VAL A 46 11.84 6.79 17.16
C VAL A 46 10.79 7.20 18.20
N ALA A 47 9.71 7.85 17.76
CA ALA A 47 8.53 8.11 18.58
C ALA A 47 7.76 6.79 18.81
N LYS A 48 7.39 6.53 20.06
CA LYS A 48 6.65 5.32 20.46
C LYS A 48 5.16 5.51 20.13
N GLU A 49 4.66 4.80 19.12
CA GLU A 49 3.22 4.69 18.79
C GLU A 49 2.48 3.96 19.94
N SER A 50 1.37 4.51 20.40
CA SER A 50 0.55 3.94 21.50
C SER A 50 -0.84 3.57 20.95
N LEU A 51 -1.10 2.27 20.75
CA LEU A 51 -2.41 1.76 20.31
C LEU A 51 -3.35 1.57 21.51
N THR A 52 -4.37 2.41 21.65
CA THR A 52 -5.46 2.21 22.63
C THR A 52 -6.59 1.38 22.06
N ARG A 53 -6.78 0.16 22.60
CA ARG A 53 -7.99 -0.64 22.36
C ARG A 53 -9.16 -0.01 23.11
N THR A 54 -10.07 0.64 22.41
CA THR A 54 -11.34 1.07 23.02
C THR A 54 -12.39 0.00 22.78
N GLY A 55 -12.52 -0.89 23.76
CA GLY A 55 -13.50 -1.99 23.77
C GLY A 55 -13.51 -2.82 25.05
N ASP A 56 -12.97 -2.28 26.15
CA ASP A 56 -12.79 -3.03 27.39
C ASP A 56 -13.60 -2.42 28.54
N ARG A 57 -14.85 -2.88 28.68
CA ARG A 57 -15.54 -2.87 29.98
C ARG A 57 -15.49 -4.24 30.67
N ALA A 58 -14.46 -5.03 30.35
CA ALA A 58 -14.14 -6.28 31.03
C ALA A 58 -12.62 -6.48 31.23
N ALA A 59 -11.87 -5.43 31.58
CA ALA A 59 -10.47 -5.54 32.01
C ALA A 59 -10.24 -4.90 33.38
N LYS A 60 -10.78 -5.55 34.41
CA LYS A 60 -10.20 -5.53 35.75
C LYS A 60 -10.14 -6.96 36.26
N GLU A 61 -9.20 -7.71 35.71
CA GLU A 61 -8.48 -8.83 36.34
C GLU A 61 -7.64 -9.50 35.26
N GLY A 62 -6.35 -9.66 35.52
CA GLY A 62 -5.40 -10.22 34.57
C GLY A 62 -5.75 -11.65 34.21
N ARG A 63 -6.39 -11.83 33.06
CA ARG A 63 -6.40 -13.09 32.33
C ARG A 63 -6.45 -12.77 30.84
N ALA A 64 -5.35 -13.04 30.14
CA ALA A 64 -5.35 -13.06 28.68
C ALA A 64 -6.55 -13.91 28.22
N PRO A 65 -7.34 -13.48 27.22
CA PRO A 65 -8.40 -14.32 26.71
C PRO A 65 -7.75 -15.59 26.16
N SER A 66 -7.88 -16.68 26.93
CA SER A 66 -7.62 -18.05 26.49
C SER A 66 -8.75 -18.48 25.56
N GLY A 67 -8.86 -17.77 24.43
CA GLY A 67 -9.56 -18.21 23.23
C GLY A 67 -8.47 -18.67 22.27
N GLN A 68 -8.52 -19.94 21.87
CA GLN A 68 -7.63 -20.45 20.83
C GLN A 68 -7.74 -19.52 19.62
N GLY A 69 -6.61 -18.97 19.18
CA GLY A 69 -6.56 -17.95 18.14
C GLY A 69 -7.28 -18.42 16.88
N GLU A 70 -8.48 -17.91 16.66
CA GLU A 70 -9.20 -18.11 15.40
C GLU A 70 -8.39 -17.43 14.31
N SER A 71 -7.69 -18.24 13.53
CA SER A 71 -7.01 -17.82 12.31
C SER A 71 -8.08 -17.41 11.29
N LEU A 72 -8.56 -16.18 11.38
CA LEU A 72 -9.45 -15.63 10.36
C LEU A 72 -8.67 -15.53 9.03
N PRO A 73 -9.17 -16.11 7.92
CA PRO A 73 -8.61 -15.90 6.59
C PRO A 73 -8.54 -14.39 6.30
N VAL A 74 -7.59 -13.96 5.45
CA VAL A 74 -7.31 -12.54 5.14
C VAL A 74 -8.62 -11.75 5.11
N PRO A 75 -8.89 -10.88 6.08
CA PRO A 75 -10.10 -10.09 6.01
C PRO A 75 -9.96 -9.16 4.82
N ARG A 76 -10.94 -9.22 3.93
CA ARG A 76 -10.99 -8.35 2.76
C ARG A 76 -10.98 -6.90 3.26
N ILE A 77 -10.00 -6.14 2.78
CA ILE A 77 -9.86 -4.72 3.13
C ILE A 77 -10.75 -3.92 2.18
N VAL A 78 -11.65 -3.13 2.76
CA VAL A 78 -12.63 -2.36 2.03
C VAL A 78 -12.56 -0.90 2.48
N THR A 79 -12.49 0.02 1.52
CA THR A 79 -12.45 1.47 1.76
C THR A 79 -13.77 2.16 1.46
N ASP A 80 -14.72 1.47 0.81
CA ASP A 80 -16.07 1.94 0.52
C ASP A 80 -17.07 1.19 1.41
N SER A 81 -17.68 1.90 2.37
CA SER A 81 -18.61 1.30 3.34
C SER A 81 -19.78 0.57 2.67
N ARG A 82 -20.18 0.98 1.46
CA ARG A 82 -21.27 0.35 0.70
C ARG A 82 -20.92 -1.06 0.22
N GLN A 83 -19.63 -1.38 0.10
CA GLN A 83 -19.13 -2.66 -0.37
C GLN A 83 -18.81 -3.65 0.75
N VAL A 84 -18.90 -3.20 2.01
CA VAL A 84 -18.62 -4.02 3.19
C VAL A 84 -19.55 -5.24 3.22
N GLN A 85 -18.95 -6.37 3.55
CA GLN A 85 -19.58 -7.65 3.82
C GLN A 85 -19.21 -8.12 5.24
N PRO A 86 -20.02 -9.01 5.84
CA PRO A 86 -19.71 -9.59 7.14
C PRO A 86 -18.32 -10.22 7.18
N GLY A 87 -17.48 -9.77 8.11
CA GLY A 87 -16.10 -10.25 8.25
C GLY A 87 -15.02 -9.32 7.73
N ASP A 88 -15.37 -8.29 6.95
CA ASP A 88 -14.40 -7.37 6.35
C ASP A 88 -13.67 -6.50 7.38
N VAL A 89 -12.51 -5.99 6.97
CA VAL A 89 -11.86 -4.83 7.59
C VAL A 89 -12.27 -3.60 6.80
N PHE A 90 -12.97 -2.67 7.46
CA PHE A 90 -13.20 -1.35 6.89
C PHE A 90 -12.01 -0.44 7.17
N TRP A 91 -11.49 0.22 6.15
CA TRP A 91 -10.36 1.13 6.25
C TRP A 91 -10.82 2.55 5.94
N ALA A 92 -10.99 3.36 6.97
CA ALA A 92 -11.45 4.72 6.84
C ALA A 92 -10.31 5.59 6.28
N LEU A 93 -10.42 6.00 5.01
CA LEU A 93 -9.44 6.90 4.38
C LEU A 93 -10.03 8.30 4.22
N ARG A 94 -9.16 9.31 4.34
CA ARG A 94 -9.49 10.70 3.98
C ARG A 94 -9.43 10.85 2.46
N GLY A 95 -10.56 11.09 1.83
CA GLY A 95 -10.62 11.50 0.42
C GLY A 95 -10.75 13.01 0.29
N GLU A 96 -10.46 13.55 -0.91
CA GLU A 96 -10.60 14.99 -1.20
C GLU A 96 -12.04 15.51 -1.01
N ARG A 97 -13.04 14.65 -1.23
CA ARG A 97 -14.47 14.99 -1.17
C ARG A 97 -15.22 14.37 -0.01
N LEU A 98 -14.76 13.21 0.46
CA LEU A 98 -15.46 12.40 1.44
C LEU A 98 -14.44 11.84 2.43
N ASP A 99 -14.75 11.98 3.71
CA ASP A 99 -13.98 11.39 4.79
C ASP A 99 -14.59 10.04 5.17
N GLY A 100 -13.81 8.96 5.00
CA GLY A 100 -14.20 7.59 5.32
C GLY A 100 -14.62 7.39 6.78
N HIS A 101 -14.12 8.22 7.69
CA HIS A 101 -14.39 8.12 9.14
C HIS A 101 -15.88 8.32 9.47
N ALA A 102 -16.57 9.15 8.69
CA ALA A 102 -18.00 9.38 8.85
C ALA A 102 -18.85 8.12 8.55
N PHE A 103 -18.29 7.14 7.82
CA PHE A 103 -18.99 5.94 7.37
C PHE A 103 -18.65 4.68 8.19
N VAL A 104 -17.89 4.82 9.29
CA VAL A 104 -17.56 3.69 10.17
C VAL A 104 -18.83 3.03 10.71
N GLY A 105 -19.86 3.80 11.07
CA GLY A 105 -21.15 3.25 11.48
C GLY A 105 -21.82 2.37 10.46
N ASP A 106 -21.88 2.84 9.22
CA ASP A 106 -22.46 2.09 8.11
C ASP A 106 -21.68 0.80 7.84
N ALA A 107 -20.35 0.87 7.95
CA ALA A 107 -19.50 -0.30 7.80
C ALA A 107 -19.75 -1.34 8.91
N VAL A 108 -19.85 -0.91 10.16
CA VAL A 108 -20.18 -1.79 11.30
C VAL A 108 -21.56 -2.43 11.11
N GLN A 109 -22.57 -1.64 10.73
CA GLN A 109 -23.92 -2.16 10.46
C GLN A 109 -23.96 -3.19 9.33
N ARG A 110 -23.04 -3.11 8.37
CA ARG A 110 -22.89 -4.08 7.27
C ARG A 110 -22.03 -5.30 7.63
N GLY A 111 -21.50 -5.34 8.85
CA GLY A 111 -20.76 -6.48 9.40
C GLY A 111 -19.24 -6.38 9.33
N ALA A 112 -18.68 -5.17 9.18
CA ALA A 112 -17.24 -4.98 9.37
C ALA A 112 -16.84 -5.44 10.77
N ARG A 113 -15.85 -6.34 10.87
CA ARG A 113 -15.35 -6.87 12.15
C ARG A 113 -14.26 -6.00 12.76
N VAL A 114 -13.58 -5.24 11.91
CA VAL A 114 -12.51 -4.33 12.29
C VAL A 114 -12.69 -3.04 11.49
N CYS A 115 -12.53 -1.89 12.13
CA CYS A 115 -12.38 -0.61 11.43
C CYS A 115 -11.02 0.01 11.79
N VAL A 116 -10.25 0.38 10.79
CA VAL A 116 -9.01 1.15 10.95
C VAL A 116 -9.33 2.62 10.74
N VAL A 117 -9.00 3.45 11.73
CA VAL A 117 -9.38 4.86 11.81
C VAL A 117 -8.22 5.71 12.31
N ASP A 118 -8.19 6.98 11.92
CA ASP A 118 -7.25 7.95 12.49
C ASP A 118 -7.60 8.20 13.96
N ALA A 119 -6.58 8.28 14.80
CA ALA A 119 -6.73 8.46 16.25
C ALA A 119 -7.43 9.79 16.61
N ASP A 120 -7.22 10.84 15.81
CA ASP A 120 -7.85 12.16 15.95
C ASP A 120 -9.32 12.21 15.47
N ARG A 121 -9.82 11.15 14.82
CA ARG A 121 -11.17 11.08 14.23
C ARG A 121 -12.10 10.05 14.88
N VAL A 122 -11.65 9.42 15.97
CA VAL A 122 -12.45 8.41 16.68
C VAL A 122 -13.81 8.94 17.12
N THR A 123 -13.89 10.22 17.51
CA THR A 123 -15.16 10.85 17.92
C THR A 123 -16.17 11.02 16.79
N GLU A 124 -15.73 11.01 15.54
CA GLU A 124 -16.59 11.11 14.35
C GLU A 124 -17.15 9.75 13.93
N CYS A 125 -16.57 8.67 14.45
CA CYS A 125 -17.01 7.30 14.21
C CYS A 125 -18.31 7.03 14.97
N LYS A 126 -19.44 7.31 14.33
CA LYS A 126 -20.78 7.02 14.87
C LYS A 126 -21.08 5.54 14.67
N GLY A 127 -21.42 4.78 15.70
CA GLY A 127 -21.83 3.38 15.55
C GLY A 127 -21.72 2.60 16.87
N PRO A 128 -22.33 1.41 16.99
CA PRO A 128 -22.20 0.60 18.19
C PRO A 128 -20.75 0.09 18.30
N ALA A 129 -19.95 0.75 19.14
CA ALA A 129 -18.57 0.37 19.44
C ALA A 129 -18.42 -1.08 19.98
N ALA A 130 -19.54 -1.72 20.34
CA ALA A 130 -19.56 -3.09 20.86
C ALA A 130 -19.44 -4.18 19.77
N GLU A 131 -19.64 -3.86 18.49
CA GLU A 131 -19.78 -4.87 17.42
C GLU A 131 -18.55 -5.01 16.51
N ALA A 132 -17.61 -4.07 16.54
CA ALA A 132 -16.38 -4.10 15.75
C ALA A 132 -15.16 -3.64 16.55
N VAL A 133 -14.00 -4.20 16.25
CA VAL A 133 -12.72 -3.75 16.81
C VAL A 133 -12.30 -2.46 16.11
N LEU A 134 -12.09 -1.38 16.87
CA LEU A 134 -11.50 -0.15 16.34
C LEU A 134 -9.98 -0.17 16.53
N ILE A 135 -9.25 -0.09 15.42
CA ILE A 135 -7.80 0.11 15.40
C ILE A 135 -7.54 1.59 15.10
N GLN A 136 -6.91 2.27 16.05
CA GLN A 136 -6.57 3.68 15.94
C GLN A 136 -5.13 3.82 15.46
N VAL A 137 -4.89 4.60 14.42
CA VAL A 137 -3.56 4.88 13.87
C VAL A 137 -3.37 6.39 13.72
N ASP A 138 -2.12 6.85 13.66
CA ASP A 138 -1.88 8.29 13.48
C ASP A 138 -2.32 8.80 12.10
N ASP A 139 -2.10 7.97 11.07
CA ASP A 139 -2.52 8.25 9.70
C ASP A 139 -2.88 6.96 8.96
N THR A 140 -4.14 6.84 8.59
CA THR A 140 -4.74 5.68 7.92
C THR A 140 -4.14 5.42 6.55
N LEU A 141 -3.75 6.44 5.79
CA LEU A 141 -3.10 6.26 4.49
C LEU A 141 -1.71 5.64 4.65
N THR A 142 -0.90 6.16 5.55
CA THR A 142 0.44 5.67 5.88
C THR A 142 0.37 4.25 6.40
N ALA A 143 -0.58 3.95 7.30
CA ALA A 143 -0.79 2.60 7.80
C ALA A 143 -1.18 1.61 6.67
N LEU A 144 -1.99 2.04 5.68
CA LEU A 144 -2.35 1.22 4.52
C LEU A 144 -1.14 0.93 3.64
N GLN A 145 -0.30 1.95 3.41
CA GLN A 145 0.93 1.83 2.64
C GLN A 145 1.94 0.92 3.35
N ARG A 146 2.11 1.04 4.68
CA ARG A 146 2.94 0.13 5.49
C ARG A 146 2.47 -1.31 5.36
N LEU A 147 1.16 -1.56 5.47
CA LEU A 147 0.58 -2.88 5.29
C LEU A 147 0.83 -3.44 3.88
N ALA A 148 0.62 -2.64 2.84
CA ALA A 148 0.88 -3.04 1.47
C ALA A 148 2.37 -3.33 1.22
N GLY A 149 3.28 -2.53 1.76
CA GLY A 149 4.73 -2.74 1.66
C GLY A 149 5.18 -4.00 2.39
N TRP A 150 4.64 -4.23 3.59
CA TRP A 150 4.81 -5.46 4.37
C TRP A 150 4.33 -6.68 3.59
N TYR A 151 3.16 -6.59 2.94
CA TYR A 151 2.61 -7.69 2.15
C TYR A 151 3.44 -7.95 0.90
N ARG A 152 3.81 -6.87 0.18
CA ARG A 152 4.67 -6.94 -1.01
C ARG A 152 6.00 -7.62 -0.75
N CYS A 153 6.60 -7.46 0.44
CA CYS A 153 7.85 -8.14 0.82
C CYS A 153 7.73 -9.68 0.81
N ARG A 154 6.52 -10.20 1.04
CA ARG A 154 6.26 -11.64 1.22
C ARG A 154 5.75 -12.32 -0.05
N LEU A 155 5.43 -11.53 -1.07
CA LEU A 155 4.98 -12.03 -2.36
C LEU A 155 6.17 -12.43 -3.23
N ALA A 156 6.11 -13.66 -3.74
CA ALA A 156 7.01 -14.13 -4.81
C ALA A 156 6.58 -13.62 -6.20
N THR A 157 5.39 -13.02 -6.31
CA THR A 157 4.84 -12.48 -7.56
C THR A 157 5.79 -11.44 -8.17
N SER A 158 6.10 -11.62 -9.45
CA SER A 158 6.85 -10.63 -10.22
C SER A 158 5.96 -9.44 -10.58
N VAL A 159 6.46 -8.22 -10.42
CA VAL A 159 5.67 -7.00 -10.59
C VAL A 159 6.22 -6.16 -11.73
N ILE A 160 5.34 -5.79 -12.66
CA ILE A 160 5.59 -4.84 -13.75
C ILE A 160 4.85 -3.55 -13.39
N ALA A 161 5.55 -2.44 -13.25
CA ALA A 161 4.95 -1.13 -13.03
C ALA A 161 4.93 -0.34 -14.35
N VAL A 162 3.77 0.22 -14.70
CA VAL A 162 3.58 1.05 -15.90
C VAL A 162 3.28 2.48 -15.48
N THR A 163 4.08 3.44 -15.95
CA THR A 163 3.91 4.87 -15.69
C THR A 163 4.17 5.70 -16.95
N GLY A 164 3.99 7.02 -16.88
CA GLY A 164 4.10 7.96 -18.00
C GLY A 164 2.91 8.91 -18.06
N SER A 165 2.98 9.97 -18.87
CA SER A 165 1.89 10.95 -18.98
C SER A 165 0.71 10.36 -19.76
N VAL A 166 0.98 9.66 -20.87
CA VAL A 166 -0.03 9.14 -21.79
C VAL A 166 0.23 7.66 -22.09
N GLY A 167 -0.84 6.87 -22.23
CA GLY A 167 -0.77 5.48 -22.68
C GLY A 167 -0.62 4.42 -21.58
N LYS A 168 -0.48 4.82 -20.30
CA LYS A 168 -0.36 3.91 -19.15
C LYS A 168 -1.37 2.76 -19.16
N THR A 169 -2.66 3.11 -19.20
CA THR A 169 -3.75 2.11 -19.15
C THR A 169 -3.74 1.20 -20.36
N THR A 170 -3.56 1.73 -21.57
CA THR A 170 -3.48 0.93 -22.80
C THR A 170 -2.31 -0.04 -22.76
N THR A 171 -1.12 0.43 -22.40
CA THR A 171 0.09 -0.40 -22.29
C THR A 171 -0.08 -1.48 -21.22
N ARG A 172 -0.65 -1.15 -20.05
CA ARG A 172 -0.93 -2.12 -18.99
C ARG A 172 -1.89 -3.23 -19.43
N GLU A 173 -2.98 -2.86 -20.13
CA GLU A 173 -3.94 -3.84 -20.67
C GLU A 173 -3.30 -4.72 -21.75
N MET A 174 -2.46 -4.15 -22.63
CA MET A 174 -1.71 -4.91 -23.63
C MET A 174 -0.72 -5.90 -22.99
N ILE A 175 0.06 -5.46 -22.00
CA ILE A 175 0.99 -6.31 -21.25
C ILE A 175 0.23 -7.45 -20.59
N GLN A 176 -0.90 -7.17 -19.93
CA GLN A 176 -1.72 -8.23 -19.34
C GLN A 176 -2.16 -9.21 -20.43
N ALA A 177 -2.78 -8.73 -21.51
CA ALA A 177 -3.35 -9.60 -22.54
C ALA A 177 -2.32 -10.58 -23.13
N VAL A 178 -1.10 -10.10 -23.39
CA VAL A 178 -0.01 -10.94 -23.90
C VAL A 178 0.48 -11.95 -22.85
N LEU A 179 0.73 -11.51 -21.62
CA LEU A 179 1.31 -12.37 -20.58
C LEU A 179 0.30 -13.38 -20.01
N SER A 180 -1.00 -13.05 -20.03
CA SER A 180 -2.08 -13.95 -19.65
C SER A 180 -2.20 -15.19 -20.55
N ALA A 181 -1.57 -15.20 -21.73
CA ALA A 181 -1.55 -16.36 -22.62
C ALA A 181 -0.83 -17.59 -22.01
N GLY A 182 0.06 -17.39 -21.04
CA GLY A 182 0.83 -18.49 -20.44
C GLY A 182 1.09 -18.37 -18.94
N ARG A 183 0.58 -17.32 -18.28
CA ARG A 183 0.82 -17.05 -16.87
C ARG A 183 -0.44 -16.55 -16.17
N ARG A 184 -0.51 -16.75 -14.85
CA ARG A 184 -1.57 -16.18 -14.01
C ARG A 184 -1.20 -14.72 -13.68
N VAL A 185 -1.85 -13.79 -14.37
CA VAL A 185 -1.58 -12.35 -14.28
C VAL A 185 -2.73 -11.62 -13.61
N ILE A 186 -2.43 -10.79 -12.61
CA ILE A 186 -3.35 -9.79 -12.05
C ILE A 186 -2.96 -8.39 -12.54
N ARG A 187 -3.94 -7.49 -12.70
CA ARG A 187 -3.69 -6.06 -12.95
C ARG A 187 -4.43 -5.19 -11.95
N SER A 188 -3.92 -3.97 -11.75
CA SER A 188 -4.65 -2.96 -10.97
C SER A 188 -6.03 -2.63 -11.60
N PRO A 189 -7.05 -2.23 -10.85
CA PRO A 189 -8.23 -1.59 -11.44
C PRO A 189 -7.87 -0.26 -12.16
N ARG A 190 -8.69 0.19 -13.12
CA ARG A 190 -8.41 1.39 -13.95
C ARG A 190 -8.11 2.66 -13.15
N ASN A 191 -8.74 2.84 -11.99
CA ASN A 191 -8.57 4.03 -11.14
C ASN A 191 -7.63 3.79 -9.96
N TYR A 192 -6.94 2.65 -9.92
CA TYR A 192 -6.11 2.25 -8.79
C TYR A 192 -4.64 2.48 -9.13
N ASN A 193 -4.30 3.74 -9.39
CA ASN A 193 -2.97 4.15 -9.85
C ASN A 193 -2.32 5.22 -8.97
N ASN A 194 -2.97 5.63 -7.88
CA ASN A 194 -2.48 6.64 -6.95
C ASN A 194 -2.03 6.06 -5.59
N GLN A 195 -1.74 6.94 -4.63
CA GLN A 195 -1.28 6.61 -3.28
C GLN A 195 -2.21 5.70 -2.45
N ILE A 196 -3.48 5.56 -2.85
CA ILE A 196 -4.46 4.66 -2.21
C ILE A 196 -4.66 3.39 -3.04
N GLY A 197 -4.90 3.55 -4.34
CA GLY A 197 -5.25 2.46 -5.22
C GLY A 197 -4.12 1.46 -5.45
N VAL A 198 -2.87 1.92 -5.47
CA VAL A 198 -1.69 1.05 -5.60
C VAL A 198 -1.54 0.13 -4.38
N PRO A 199 -1.57 0.61 -3.13
CA PRO A 199 -1.64 -0.25 -1.94
C PRO A 199 -2.75 -1.31 -2.01
N LEU A 200 -3.97 -0.92 -2.39
CA LEU A 200 -5.10 -1.85 -2.51
C LEU A 200 -4.86 -2.89 -3.61
N SER A 201 -4.24 -2.50 -4.71
CA SER A 201 -3.86 -3.43 -5.79
C SER A 201 -2.81 -4.44 -5.34
N LEU A 202 -1.85 -4.02 -4.51
CA LEU A 202 -0.86 -4.93 -3.92
C LEU A 202 -1.53 -5.94 -2.98
N LEU A 203 -2.46 -5.49 -2.15
CA LEU A 203 -3.19 -6.34 -1.19
C LEU A 203 -4.15 -7.32 -1.88
N ALA A 204 -4.55 -7.05 -3.11
CA ALA A 204 -5.35 -7.96 -3.94
C ALA A 204 -4.53 -9.07 -4.63
N ILE A 205 -3.18 -9.01 -4.59
CA ILE A 205 -2.34 -10.03 -5.22
C ILE A 205 -2.38 -11.32 -4.39
N GLU A 206 -3.09 -12.32 -4.89
CA GLU A 206 -3.07 -13.66 -4.27
C GLU A 206 -1.81 -14.49 -4.60
N PRO A 207 -1.43 -15.46 -3.75
CA PRO A 207 -0.23 -16.29 -3.94
C PRO A 207 -0.18 -17.10 -5.24
N HIS A 208 -1.32 -17.32 -5.88
CA HIS A 208 -1.38 -18.06 -7.14
C HIS A 208 -1.00 -17.18 -8.34
N HIS A 209 -1.01 -15.85 -8.21
CA HIS A 209 -0.57 -14.95 -9.28
C HIS A 209 0.94 -15.00 -9.46
N GLU A 210 1.37 -15.27 -10.69
CA GLU A 210 2.78 -15.28 -11.07
C GLU A 210 3.27 -13.86 -11.38
N LEU A 211 2.40 -13.03 -11.95
CA LEU A 211 2.70 -11.67 -12.36
C LEU A 211 1.61 -10.69 -11.92
N ALA A 212 2.03 -9.49 -11.55
CA ALA A 212 1.16 -8.34 -11.34
C ALA A 212 1.57 -7.19 -12.27
N VAL A 213 0.62 -6.60 -12.99
CA VAL A 213 0.84 -5.43 -13.85
C VAL A 213 0.11 -4.23 -13.25
N LEU A 214 0.85 -3.33 -12.63
CA LEU A 214 0.31 -2.21 -11.87
C LEU A 214 0.52 -0.90 -12.62
N GLU A 215 -0.52 -0.07 -12.67
CA GLU A 215 -0.41 1.30 -13.16
C GLU A 215 0.04 2.22 -12.03
N LEU A 216 1.04 3.06 -12.26
CA LEU A 216 1.46 4.12 -11.34
C LEU A 216 1.26 5.48 -12.00
N ALA A 217 0.46 6.32 -11.35
CA ALA A 217 0.20 7.70 -11.73
C ALA A 217 0.57 8.62 -10.57
N ALA A 218 1.09 9.78 -10.91
CA ALA A 218 1.41 10.84 -10.00
C ALA A 218 0.75 12.13 -10.50
N SER A 219 0.30 12.93 -9.56
CA SER A 219 -0.12 14.33 -9.79
C SER A 219 0.98 15.30 -9.39
N HIS A 220 1.89 14.90 -8.49
CA HIS A 220 2.98 15.75 -8.00
C HIS A 220 4.35 15.09 -8.20
N SER A 221 5.38 15.92 -8.27
CA SER A 221 6.77 15.46 -8.30
C SER A 221 7.07 14.57 -7.09
N GLY A 222 7.84 13.51 -7.31
CA GLY A 222 8.21 12.54 -6.26
C GLY A 222 7.20 11.42 -5.98
N GLU A 223 5.93 11.55 -6.37
CA GLU A 223 4.92 10.52 -6.07
C GLU A 223 5.19 9.19 -6.80
N ILE A 224 5.66 9.21 -8.05
CA ILE A 224 6.06 7.98 -8.76
C ILE A 224 7.21 7.28 -8.02
N ALA A 225 8.16 8.04 -7.48
CA ALA A 225 9.28 7.47 -6.72
C ALA A 225 8.77 6.76 -5.46
N ALA A 226 7.92 7.43 -4.67
CA ALA A 226 7.30 6.83 -3.49
C ALA A 226 6.47 5.57 -3.81
N LEU A 227 5.68 5.61 -4.89
CA LEU A 227 4.93 4.46 -5.36
C LEU A 227 5.84 3.32 -5.83
N ALA A 228 6.94 3.62 -6.52
CA ALA A 228 7.89 2.62 -6.97
C ALA A 228 8.66 1.98 -5.80
N GLU A 229 9.01 2.75 -4.78
CA GLU A 229 9.60 2.25 -3.53
C GLU A 229 8.66 1.31 -2.78
N LEU A 230 7.37 1.64 -2.72
CA LEU A 230 6.35 0.77 -2.15
C LEU A 230 6.20 -0.53 -2.96
N VAL A 231 6.06 -0.40 -4.28
CA VAL A 231 5.76 -1.50 -5.20
C VAL A 231 6.94 -2.44 -5.43
N ARG A 232 8.18 -1.92 -5.39
CA ARG A 232 9.41 -2.65 -5.76
C ARG A 232 9.22 -3.45 -7.05
N PRO A 233 8.98 -2.76 -8.18
CA PRO A 233 8.78 -3.43 -9.45
C PRO A 233 10.05 -4.15 -9.89
N HIS A 234 9.88 -5.31 -10.52
CA HIS A 234 10.97 -6.03 -11.18
C HIS A 234 11.24 -5.45 -12.57
N VAL A 235 10.19 -4.90 -13.20
CA VAL A 235 10.25 -4.20 -14.48
C VAL A 235 9.47 -2.90 -14.35
N GLY A 236 10.11 -1.77 -14.69
CA GLY A 236 9.45 -0.49 -14.89
C GLY A 236 9.24 -0.24 -16.38
N VAL A 237 8.05 0.21 -16.75
CA VAL A 237 7.69 0.63 -18.10
C VAL A 237 7.28 2.09 -18.05
N VAL A 238 8.01 2.93 -18.77
CA VAL A 238 7.65 4.33 -18.98
C VAL A 238 7.05 4.46 -20.38
N THR A 239 5.79 4.86 -20.46
CA THR A 239 5.08 5.09 -21.72
C THR A 239 5.40 6.47 -22.29
N GLY A 240 4.51 7.05 -23.10
CA GLY A 240 4.69 8.41 -23.60
C GLY A 240 4.76 9.40 -22.44
N VAL A 241 5.86 10.15 -22.39
CA VAL A 241 6.02 11.26 -21.46
C VAL A 241 5.73 12.55 -22.20
N ALA A 242 4.79 13.31 -21.67
CA ALA A 242 4.33 14.58 -22.21
C ALA A 242 4.33 15.61 -21.09
N PRO A 243 4.59 16.89 -21.40
CA PRO A 243 4.48 17.95 -20.42
C PRO A 243 3.03 18.01 -19.90
N ASP A 244 2.89 18.01 -18.59
CA ASP A 244 1.71 18.42 -17.84
C ASP A 244 1.94 19.84 -17.28
N GLY A 245 0.89 20.48 -16.74
CA GLY A 245 0.89 21.92 -16.44
C GLY A 245 2.04 22.41 -15.55
N ASP A 246 2.65 21.51 -14.76
CA ASP A 246 3.71 21.80 -13.77
C ASP A 246 5.09 21.20 -14.12
N SER A 247 5.22 20.49 -15.24
CA SER A 247 6.51 19.97 -15.71
C SER A 247 6.81 20.48 -17.13
N SER A 248 7.95 21.15 -17.27
CA SER A 248 8.40 21.69 -18.54
C SER A 248 9.83 21.23 -18.79
N ASN A 249 10.27 21.24 -20.05
CA ASN A 249 11.65 20.90 -20.41
C ASN A 249 12.00 19.39 -20.30
N PRO A 250 11.72 18.59 -21.33
CA PRO A 250 12.18 17.21 -21.38
C PRO A 250 13.69 17.12 -21.50
N SER A 251 14.31 16.30 -20.66
CA SER A 251 15.72 15.89 -20.74
C SER A 251 15.80 14.39 -20.97
N ILE A 252 16.74 13.97 -21.81
CA ILE A 252 17.04 12.56 -22.08
C ILE A 252 18.43 12.27 -21.53
N SER A 253 18.59 11.17 -20.79
CA SER A 253 19.92 10.76 -20.33
C SER A 253 20.87 10.54 -21.50
N GLY A 254 22.17 10.78 -21.32
CA GLY A 254 23.16 10.63 -22.39
C GLY A 254 23.23 9.22 -23.00
N ASP A 255 22.75 8.20 -22.29
CA ASP A 255 22.63 6.82 -22.77
C ASP A 255 21.24 6.46 -23.33
N GLY A 256 20.33 7.43 -23.44
CA GLY A 256 18.99 7.28 -24.01
C GLY A 256 18.02 6.44 -23.17
N ARG A 257 18.37 6.10 -21.93
CA ARG A 257 17.58 5.21 -21.07
C ARG A 257 16.49 5.90 -20.28
N TYR A 258 16.61 7.20 -20.05
CA TYR A 258 15.70 7.97 -19.19
C TYR A 258 15.20 9.20 -19.91
N VAL A 259 13.90 9.50 -19.73
CA VAL A 259 13.31 10.79 -20.06
C VAL A 259 12.81 11.39 -18.75
N ALA A 260 13.33 12.56 -18.38
CA ALA A 260 12.93 13.31 -17.19
C ALA A 260 12.38 14.68 -17.61
N PHE A 261 11.45 15.22 -16.83
CA PHE A 261 10.92 16.57 -17.03
C PHE A 261 11.29 17.40 -15.81
N GLU A 262 11.76 18.62 -16.02
CA GLU A 262 12.01 19.54 -14.92
C GLU A 262 10.66 20.05 -14.39
N SER A 263 10.36 19.74 -13.13
CA SER A 263 9.23 20.37 -12.46
C SER A 263 9.69 21.74 -11.96
N SER A 264 8.99 22.79 -12.37
CA SER A 264 9.26 24.12 -11.84
C SER A 264 8.71 24.21 -10.43
N ASP A 265 9.57 24.04 -9.42
CA ASP A 265 9.25 24.40 -8.04
C ASP A 265 8.87 25.88 -8.00
N ARG A 266 7.57 26.20 -8.04
CA ARG A 266 7.11 27.53 -7.67
C ARG A 266 7.24 27.64 -6.15
N LYS A 267 8.29 28.35 -5.73
CA LYS A 267 8.48 28.89 -4.38
C LYS A 267 7.27 29.71 -3.92
#